data_AF-A0A9X1GF01-F1
#
_entry.id   AF-A0A9X1GF01-F1
#
_cell.length_a   1.000
_cell.length_b   1.000
_cell.length_c   1.000
_cell.angle_alpha   90.00
_cell.angle_beta   90.00
_cell.angle_gamma   90.00
#
_symmetry.space_group_name_H-M   'P 1'
#
loop_
_entity.id
_entity.type
_entity.pdbx_description
1 polymer ?
#
loop_
_entity_poly.entity_id
_entity_poly.type
_entity_poly.pdbx_seq_one_letter_code
_entity_poly.pdbx_strand_id
1 'polypeptide(L)'
;CFIFVLGLFFIDPVLNSFHLLLFSVVSLLVTMILLPLVSLILDALKVLFFNNAINHGVLTPLGIEFSQAVGHSYLFLMEANPGPGLGILLAILCFAKKQEKVNASGALMIHAIGGIHEIYFPFVLLRPSLFLAVMVGGASGTLI
;
A
#
# COMPACT_ATOMS: atom_id res chain seq x y z
N CYS A 1 1.10 3.78 -32.95
CA CYS A 1 -0.37 3.89 -32.99
C CYS A 1 -1.07 2.54 -32.85
N PHE A 2 -0.82 1.56 -33.73
CA PHE A 2 -1.52 0.26 -33.69
C PHE A 2 -1.32 -0.56 -32.40
N ILE A 3 -0.08 -0.62 -31.88
CA ILE A 3 0.22 -1.28 -30.58
C ILE A 3 -0.51 -0.60 -29.42
N PHE A 4 -0.67 0.73 -29.47
CA PHE A 4 -1.39 1.49 -28.45
C PHE A 4 -2.89 1.17 -28.46
N VAL A 5 -3.51 1.12 -29.65
CA VAL A 5 -4.94 0.77 -29.80
C VAL A 5 -5.22 -0.66 -29.38
N LEU A 6 -4.36 -1.61 -29.74
CA LEU A 6 -4.46 -3.00 -29.27
C LEU A 6 -4.25 -3.11 -27.75
N GLY A 7 -3.29 -2.34 -27.22
CA GLY A 7 -3.07 -2.24 -25.78
C GLY A 7 -4.33 -1.79 -25.05
N LEU A 8 -4.96 -0.70 -25.49
CA LEU A 8 -6.20 -0.22 -24.88
C LEU A 8 -7.33 -1.28 -24.97
N PHE A 9 -7.55 -1.87 -26.14
CA PHE A 9 -8.66 -2.81 -26.33
C PHE A 9 -8.57 -4.07 -25.46
N PHE A 10 -7.37 -4.57 -25.17
CA PHE A 10 -7.19 -5.79 -24.38
C PHE A 10 -6.82 -5.53 -22.91
N ILE A 11 -6.04 -4.49 -22.63
CA ILE A 11 -5.52 -4.23 -21.29
C ILE A 11 -6.52 -3.41 -20.47
N ASP A 12 -7.18 -2.41 -21.07
CA ASP A 12 -8.17 -1.59 -20.34
C ASP A 12 -9.31 -2.40 -19.73
N PRO A 13 -10.00 -3.33 -20.42
CA PRO A 13 -11.10 -4.07 -19.80
C PRO A 13 -10.62 -4.95 -18.65
N VAL A 14 -9.41 -5.50 -18.74
CA VAL A 14 -8.81 -6.31 -17.68
C VAL A 14 -8.47 -5.44 -16.47
N LEU A 15 -7.81 -4.31 -16.69
CA LEU A 15 -7.48 -3.35 -15.63
C LEU A 15 -8.74 -2.82 -14.96
N ASN A 16 -9.74 -2.37 -15.73
CA ASN A 16 -10.98 -1.84 -15.20
C ASN A 16 -11.76 -2.89 -14.39
N SER A 17 -11.80 -4.13 -14.86
CA SER A 17 -12.42 -5.24 -14.10
C SER A 17 -11.72 -5.48 -12.77
N PHE A 18 -10.39 -5.44 -12.75
CA PHE A 18 -9.59 -5.57 -11.53
C PHE A 18 -9.84 -4.40 -10.57
N HIS A 19 -9.88 -3.16 -11.07
CA HIS A 19 -10.17 -1.97 -10.27
C HIS A 19 -11.57 -2.02 -9.63
N LEU A 20 -12.60 -2.40 -10.40
CA LEU A 20 -13.96 -2.54 -9.88
C LEU A 20 -14.04 -3.63 -8.80
N LEU A 21 -13.37 -4.76 -9.02
CA LEU A 21 -13.30 -5.83 -8.03
C LEU A 21 -12.61 -5.36 -6.75
N LEU A 22 -11.45 -4.69 -6.85
CA LEU A 22 -10.77 -4.12 -5.69
C LEU A 22 -11.64 -3.09 -4.97
N PHE A 23 -12.31 -2.21 -5.71
CA PHE A 23 -13.23 -1.22 -5.16
C PHE A 23 -14.34 -1.89 -4.35
N SER A 24 -15.01 -2.89 -4.92
CA SER A 24 -16.09 -3.62 -4.24
C SER A 24 -15.60 -4.34 -2.98
N VAL A 25 -14.44 -5.00 -3.04
CA VAL A 25 -13.87 -5.71 -1.89
C VAL A 25 -13.51 -4.74 -0.77
N VAL A 26 -12.80 -3.65 -1.08
CA VAL A 26 -12.40 -2.65 -0.08
C VAL A 26 -13.62 -1.95 0.50
N SER A 27 -14.58 -1.54 -0.33
CA SER A 27 -15.82 -0.91 0.11
C SER A 27 -16.59 -1.80 1.11
N LEU A 28 -16.77 -3.09 0.78
CA LEU A 28 -17.45 -4.05 1.66
C LEU A 28 -16.74 -4.20 3.01
N LEU A 29 -15.41 -4.35 3.00
CA LEU A 29 -14.62 -4.51 4.22
C LEU A 29 -14.66 -3.25 5.10
N VAL A 30 -14.63 -2.07 4.48
CA VAL A 30 -14.75 -0.78 5.16
C VAL A 30 -16.12 -0.63 5.79
N THR A 31 -17.21 -0.97 5.09
CA THR A 31 -18.58 -0.95 5.65
C THR A 31 -18.76 -1.92 6.81
N MET A 32 -18.05 -3.04 6.81
CA MET A 32 -18.03 -4.00 7.92
C MET A 32 -17.09 -3.61 9.09
N ILE A 33 -16.44 -2.44 9.03
CA ILE A 33 -15.46 -1.96 10.03
C ILE A 33 -14.25 -2.90 10.15
N LEU A 34 -13.94 -3.68 9.11
CA LEU A 34 -12.82 -4.63 9.08
C LEU A 34 -11.52 -3.98 8.59
N LEU A 35 -11.13 -2.87 9.23
CA LEU A 35 -9.93 -2.08 8.90
C LEU A 35 -8.61 -2.89 8.85
N PRO A 36 -8.36 -3.84 9.77
CA PRO A 36 -7.15 -4.66 9.71
C PRO A 36 -7.07 -5.52 8.44
N LEU A 37 -8.21 -6.01 7.96
CA LEU A 37 -8.26 -6.84 6.77
C LEU A 37 -8.05 -6.02 5.49
N VAL A 38 -8.54 -4.78 5.50
CA VAL A 38 -8.24 -3.80 4.45
C VAL A 38 -6.73 -3.55 4.39
N SER A 39 -6.07 -3.23 5.51
CA SER A 39 -4.62 -2.97 5.54
C SER A 39 -3.80 -4.15 5.04
N LEU A 40 -4.20 -5.38 5.39
CA LEU A 40 -3.54 -6.62 4.97
C LEU A 40 -3.46 -6.75 3.43
N ILE A 41 -4.53 -6.36 2.73
CA ILE A 41 -4.59 -6.39 1.27
C ILE A 41 -3.86 -5.18 0.68
N LEU A 42 -4.12 -3.99 1.21
CA LEU A 42 -3.59 -2.75 0.66
C LEU A 42 -2.06 -2.69 0.76
N ASP A 43 -1.48 -3.03 1.90
CA ASP A 43 -0.04 -2.92 2.09
C ASP A 43 0.74 -3.95 1.24
N ALA A 44 0.15 -5.12 0.99
CA ALA A 44 0.66 -6.07 -0.01
C ALA A 44 0.67 -5.48 -1.42
N LEU A 45 -0.45 -4.91 -1.85
CA LEU A 45 -0.59 -4.35 -3.20
C LEU A 45 0.27 -3.10 -3.42
N LYS A 46 0.48 -2.28 -2.39
CA LYS A 46 1.39 -1.13 -2.45
C LYS A 46 2.81 -1.57 -2.81
N VAL A 47 3.33 -2.59 -2.15
CA VAL A 47 4.68 -3.14 -2.43
C VAL A 47 4.79 -3.69 -3.85
N LEU A 48 3.68 -4.16 -4.43
CA LEU A 48 3.59 -4.59 -5.83
C LEU A 48 3.39 -3.42 -6.81
N PHE A 49 3.57 -2.17 -6.36
CA PHE A 49 3.41 -0.94 -7.14
C PHE A 49 1.98 -0.64 -7.62
N PHE A 50 0.96 -1.23 -6.99
CA PHE A 50 -0.44 -0.85 -7.21
C PHE A 50 -0.89 0.32 -6.32
N ASN A 51 0.04 1.06 -5.70
CA ASN A 51 -0.27 2.17 -4.81
C ASN A 51 -1.11 3.27 -5.47
N ASN A 52 -0.77 3.70 -6.68
CA ASN A 52 -1.51 4.72 -7.44
C ASN A 52 -2.90 4.24 -7.86
N ALA A 53 -2.98 2.97 -8.29
CA ALA A 53 -4.23 2.31 -8.67
C ALA A 53 -5.21 2.25 -7.49
N ILE A 54 -4.70 1.93 -6.30
CA ILE A 54 -5.46 1.90 -5.06
C ILE A 54 -5.84 3.31 -4.61
N ASN A 55 -4.88 4.23 -4.59
CA ASN A 55 -5.07 5.56 -4.05
C ASN A 55 -6.11 6.33 -4.86
N HIS A 56 -5.88 6.48 -6.17
CA HIS A 56 -6.78 7.24 -7.03
C HIS A 56 -8.02 6.47 -7.46
N GLY A 57 -7.92 5.15 -7.61
CA GLY A 57 -9.02 4.32 -8.11
C GLY A 57 -9.99 3.83 -7.03
N VAL A 58 -9.57 3.75 -5.75
CA VAL A 58 -10.37 3.14 -4.69
C VAL A 58 -10.46 4.02 -3.43
N LEU A 59 -9.33 4.37 -2.83
CA LEU A 59 -9.33 5.03 -1.51
C LEU A 59 -9.78 6.48 -1.58
N THR A 60 -9.36 7.24 -2.60
CA THR A 60 -9.79 8.63 -2.80
C THR A 60 -11.30 8.75 -3.00
N PRO A 61 -11.94 8.03 -3.95
CA PRO A 61 -13.39 8.14 -4.14
C PRO A 61 -14.18 7.72 -2.90
N LEU A 62 -13.83 6.60 -2.26
CA LEU A 62 -14.46 6.20 -1.00
C LEU A 62 -14.22 7.23 0.11
N GLY A 63 -13.01 7.76 0.21
CA GLY A 63 -12.64 8.78 1.18
C GLY A 63 -13.49 10.04 1.07
N ILE A 64 -13.76 10.49 -0.16
CA ILE A 64 -14.62 11.64 -0.44
C ILE A 64 -16.07 11.36 -0.02
N GLU A 65 -16.63 10.21 -0.39
CA GLU A 65 -18.00 9.83 0.00
C GLU A 65 -18.17 9.79 1.52
N PHE A 66 -17.26 9.12 2.23
CA PHE A 66 -17.29 9.06 3.69
C PHE A 66 -17.08 10.43 4.34
N SER A 67 -16.18 11.26 3.81
CA SER A 67 -15.93 12.62 4.33
C SER A 67 -17.10 13.57 4.09
N GLN A 68 -17.89 13.38 3.04
CA GLN A 68 -19.11 14.15 2.82
C GLN A 68 -20.22 13.77 3.82
N ALA A 69 -20.31 12.49 4.18
CA ALA A 69 -21.30 12.00 5.13
C ALA A 69 -20.94 12.30 6.60
N VAL A 70 -19.66 12.16 6.97
CA VAL A 70 -19.18 12.17 8.37
C VAL A 70 -18.25 13.34 8.69
N GLY A 71 -17.90 14.16 7.68
CA GLY A 71 -17.01 15.33 7.81
C GLY A 71 -15.52 14.99 7.78
N HIS A 72 -15.14 13.72 7.97
CA HIS A 72 -13.76 13.23 7.94
C HIS A 72 -13.71 11.79 7.38
N SER A 73 -12.53 11.36 6.89
CA SER A 73 -12.33 9.97 6.47
C SER A 73 -10.92 9.47 6.79
N TYR A 74 -10.84 8.34 7.49
CA TYR A 74 -9.59 7.64 7.82
C TYR A 74 -8.96 6.96 6.59
N LEU A 75 -9.72 6.75 5.51
CA LEU A 75 -9.24 6.07 4.30
C LEU A 75 -8.09 6.83 3.63
N PHE A 76 -8.05 8.16 3.76
CA PHE A 76 -6.94 8.98 3.28
C PHE A 76 -5.63 8.70 4.03
N LEU A 77 -5.70 8.33 5.31
CA LEU A 77 -4.53 8.06 6.14
C LEU A 77 -4.03 6.61 6.00
N MET A 78 -4.88 5.70 5.52
CA MET A 78 -4.49 4.31 5.28
C MET A 78 -3.46 4.16 4.16
N GLU A 79 -3.50 5.01 3.13
CA GLU A 79 -2.52 4.97 2.05
C GLU A 79 -1.14 5.42 2.55
N ALA A 80 -1.11 6.60 3.18
CA ALA A 80 0.10 7.26 3.63
C ALA A 80 0.73 6.65 4.89
N ASN A 81 0.19 5.55 5.43
CA ASN A 81 0.71 4.90 6.64
C ASN A 81 2.19 4.51 6.49
N PRO A 82 3.12 5.17 7.21
CA PRO A 82 4.55 4.86 7.10
C PRO A 82 4.96 3.64 7.94
N GLY A 83 4.09 3.17 8.84
CA GLY A 83 4.40 2.21 9.90
C GLY A 83 5.03 0.90 9.40
N PRO A 84 4.43 0.18 8.44
CA PRO A 84 4.97 -1.08 7.95
C PRO A 84 6.37 -0.92 7.34
N GLY A 85 6.58 0.12 6.54
CA GLY A 85 7.87 0.41 5.91
C GLY A 85 8.95 0.77 6.93
N LEU A 86 8.63 1.64 7.89
CA LEU A 86 9.53 1.97 8.99
C LEU A 86 9.92 0.74 9.82
N GLY A 87 8.95 -0.10 10.17
CA GLY A 87 9.19 -1.33 10.93
C GLY A 87 10.16 -2.27 10.23
N ILE A 88 10.03 -2.44 8.92
CA ILE A 88 10.93 -3.27 8.12
C ILE A 88 12.34 -2.68 8.05
N LEU A 89 12.45 -1.37 7.76
CA LEU A 89 13.74 -0.72 7.68
C LEU A 89 14.49 -0.78 9.02
N LEU A 90 13.79 -0.58 10.14
CA LEU A 90 14.34 -0.75 11.48
C LEU A 90 14.76 -2.21 11.76
N ALA A 91 13.94 -3.19 11.39
CA ALA A 91 14.28 -4.60 11.54
C ALA A 91 15.56 -4.96 10.76
N ILE A 92 15.72 -4.43 9.55
CA ILE A 92 16.94 -4.61 8.75
C ILE A 92 18.14 -3.95 9.44
N LEU A 93 17.99 -2.73 9.98
CA LEU A 93 19.06 -2.05 10.71
C LEU A 93 19.52 -2.83 11.95
N CYS A 94 18.60 -3.46 12.67
CA CYS A 94 18.93 -4.26 13.85
C CYS A 94 19.58 -5.61 13.48
N PHE A 95 19.00 -6.35 12.53
CA PHE A 95 19.31 -7.78 12.36
C PHE A 95 20.05 -8.16 11.07
N ALA A 96 20.20 -7.27 10.09
CA ALA A 96 20.79 -7.61 8.80
C ALA A 96 22.33 -7.57 8.77
N LYS A 97 22.94 -7.95 7.64
CA LYS A 97 24.40 -7.85 7.44
C LYS A 97 24.82 -6.40 7.24
N LYS A 98 26.09 -6.07 7.55
CA LYS A 98 26.63 -4.69 7.53
C LYS A 98 26.30 -3.90 6.25
N GLN A 99 26.41 -4.54 5.08
CA GLN A 99 26.14 -3.87 3.80
C GLN A 99 24.66 -3.48 3.64
N GLU A 100 23.74 -4.35 4.06
CA GLU A 100 22.30 -4.08 3.97
C GLU A 100 21.85 -3.04 5.01
N LYS A 101 22.49 -3.01 6.18
CA LYS A 101 22.26 -1.95 7.18
C LYS A 101 22.59 -0.56 6.64
N VAL A 102 23.68 -0.43 5.86
CA VAL A 102 24.04 0.85 5.25
C VAL A 102 22.94 1.29 4.27
N ASN A 103 22.52 0.42 3.36
CA ASN A 103 21.43 0.74 2.41
C ASN A 103 20.11 1.05 3.12
N ALA A 104 19.75 0.27 4.15
CA ALA A 104 18.54 0.49 4.93
C ALA A 104 18.57 1.79 5.73
N SER A 105 19.75 2.23 6.20
CA SER A 105 19.88 3.49 6.95
C SER A 105 19.58 4.71 6.07
N GLY A 106 20.09 4.73 4.84
CA GLY A 106 19.77 5.75 3.85
C GLY A 106 18.28 5.73 3.47
N ALA A 107 17.73 4.54 3.22
CA ALA A 107 16.31 4.37 2.94
C ALA A 107 15.42 4.83 4.11
N LEU A 108 15.82 4.56 5.36
CA LEU A 108 15.08 5.01 6.54
C LEU A 108 15.06 6.52 6.68
N MET A 109 16.17 7.20 6.39
CA MET A 109 16.24 8.66 6.40
C MET A 109 15.24 9.24 5.38
N ILE A 110 15.22 8.70 4.17
CA ILE A 110 14.32 9.12 3.08
C ILE A 110 12.86 8.80 3.42
N HIS A 111 12.59 7.63 4.00
CA HIS A 111 11.25 7.20 4.37
C HIS A 111 10.69 8.06 5.51
N ALA A 112 11.44 8.23 6.59
CA ALA A 112 10.98 8.90 7.81
C ALA A 112 10.94 10.43 7.69
N ILE A 113 11.95 11.02 7.06
CA ILE A 113 12.08 12.49 6.96
C ILE A 113 11.64 12.98 5.58
N GLY A 114 12.02 12.26 4.52
CA GLY A 114 11.66 12.61 3.15
C GLY A 114 10.22 12.26 2.78
N GLY A 115 9.53 11.42 3.56
CA GLY A 115 8.14 11.04 3.32
C GLY A 115 7.91 10.17 2.08
N ILE A 116 8.97 9.61 1.49
CA ILE A 116 8.87 8.76 0.31
C ILE A 116 8.69 7.31 0.77
N HIS A 117 7.44 6.88 0.91
CA HIS A 117 7.10 5.58 1.46
C HIS A 117 7.25 4.42 0.45
N GLU A 118 7.81 4.66 -0.73
CA GLU A 118 8.05 3.63 -1.74
C GLU A 118 9.47 3.08 -1.65
N ILE A 119 10.37 3.79 -0.96
CA ILE A 119 11.80 3.46 -0.89
C ILE A 119 12.06 2.11 -0.18
N TYR A 120 11.11 1.63 0.62
CA TYR A 120 11.21 0.33 1.29
C TYR A 120 10.75 -0.84 0.42
N PHE A 121 10.00 -0.61 -0.68
CA PHE A 121 9.46 -1.70 -1.51
C PHE A 121 10.53 -2.66 -2.03
N PRO A 122 11.68 -2.18 -2.56
CA PRO A 122 12.74 -3.07 -3.03
C PRO A 122 13.25 -4.01 -1.93
N PHE A 123 13.30 -3.56 -0.68
CA PHE A 123 13.75 -4.40 0.43
C PHE A 123 12.79 -5.57 0.69
N VAL A 124 11.48 -5.36 0.50
CA VAL A 124 10.46 -6.41 0.64
C VAL A 124 10.51 -7.36 -0.56
N LEU A 125 10.63 -6.83 -1.78
CA LEU A 125 10.69 -7.63 -3.00
C LEU A 125 11.94 -8.54 -3.05
N LEU A 126 13.06 -8.10 -2.48
CA LEU A 126 14.28 -8.91 -2.37
C LEU A 126 14.13 -10.09 -1.39
N ARG A 127 13.16 -10.04 -0.47
CA ARG A 127 12.94 -11.07 0.55
C ARG A 127 11.45 -11.35 0.72
N PRO A 128 10.90 -12.34 0.00
CA PRO A 128 9.46 -12.62 -0.01
C PRO A 128 8.86 -12.86 1.39
N SER A 129 9.65 -13.33 2.37
CA SER A 129 9.19 -13.47 3.76
C SER A 129 8.77 -12.13 4.41
N LEU A 130 9.34 -11.00 3.98
CA LEU A 130 8.98 -9.67 4.47
C LEU A 130 7.60 -9.23 3.97
N PHE A 131 7.05 -9.88 2.95
CA PHE A 131 5.71 -9.57 2.46
C PHE A 131 4.65 -9.84 3.53
N LEU A 132 4.78 -10.96 4.23
CA LEU A 132 3.94 -11.26 5.40
C LEU A 132 4.14 -10.25 6.54
N ALA A 133 5.38 -9.78 6.74
CA ALA A 133 5.67 -8.78 7.77
C ALA A 133 5.01 -7.42 7.45
N VAL A 134 5.00 -6.99 6.18
CA VAL A 134 4.27 -5.79 5.73
C VAL A 134 2.79 -5.93 6.02
N MET A 135 2.20 -7.07 5.59
CA MET A 135 0.76 -7.34 5.71
C MET A 135 0.30 -7.35 7.16
N VAL A 136 1.00 -8.10 8.03
CA VAL A 136 0.66 -8.20 9.45
C VAL A 136 0.99 -6.90 10.19
N GLY A 137 2.09 -6.22 9.83
CA GLY A 137 2.47 -4.93 10.40
C GLY A 137 1.40 -3.86 10.15
N GLY A 138 0.89 -3.77 8.92
CA GLY A 138 -0.22 -2.89 8.54
C GLY A 138 -1.51 -3.19 9.30
N ALA A 139 -1.91 -4.46 9.31
CA ALA A 139 -3.08 -4.91 10.05
C ALA A 139 -2.96 -4.60 11.55
N SER A 140 -1.78 -4.79 12.14
CA SER A 140 -1.56 -4.52 13.57
C SER A 140 -1.70 -3.03 13.94
N GLY A 141 -1.31 -2.11 13.05
CA GLY A 141 -1.44 -0.67 13.27
C GLY A 141 -2.89 -0.15 13.15
N THR A 142 -3.80 -0.98 12.66
CA THR A 142 -5.22 -0.65 12.43
C THR A 142 -6.17 -1.44 13.33
N LEU A 143 -5.64 -2.17 14.33
CA LEU A 143 -6.40 -2.91 15.36
C LEU A 143 -6.90 -2.03 16.53
N ILE A 144 -6.80 -0.71 16.41
CA ILE A 144 -7.23 0.28 17.42
C ILE A 144 -8.58 0.85 17.01
#